data_AF-A0A9C7QR30-F1
#
_entry.id   AF-A0A9C7QR30-F1
#
_cell.length_a   1.000
_cell.length_b   1.000
_cell.length_c   1.000
_cell.angle_alpha   90.00
_cell.angle_beta   90.00
_cell.angle_gamma   90.00
#
_symmetry.space_group_name_H-M   'P 1'
#
loop_
_entity.id
_entity.type
_entity.pdbx_description
1 polymer ?
#
loop_
_entity_poly.entity_id
_entity_poly.type
_entity_poly.pdbx_seq_one_letter_code
_entity_poly.pdbx_strand_id
1 'polypeptide(L)'
;MYWQHNKAHRGKNTPGYPGHYGCRVRLRDRKFEMYWFYNEFTRKKGTEGYNIISHYLSRGDQYRYLRSTFSLAQDWEKPVIEAVEDAFAIIRRANSNLMRVRQLCRWNDTNLFKMAGDIDDFKMDNPL
;
A
#
# COMPACT_ATOMS: atom_id res chain seq x y z
N MET A 1 13.87 -10.69 -3.68
CA MET A 1 14.72 -9.48 -3.54
C MET A 1 14.64 -8.83 -2.17
N TYR A 2 13.68 -7.95 -1.84
CA TYR A 2 13.74 -7.21 -0.56
C TYR A 2 13.54 -8.09 0.69
N TRP A 3 12.61 -9.05 0.68
CA TRP A 3 12.28 -9.85 1.88
C TRP A 3 13.43 -10.79 2.22
N GLN A 4 14.20 -11.21 1.20
CA GLN A 4 15.44 -11.96 1.36
C GLN A 4 16.54 -11.08 1.97
N HIS A 5 16.69 -9.83 1.51
CA HIS A 5 17.66 -8.88 2.10
C HIS A 5 17.27 -8.53 3.54
N ASN A 6 16.01 -8.20 3.80
CA ASN A 6 15.52 -7.90 5.14
C ASN A 6 15.71 -9.11 6.10
N LYS A 7 15.54 -10.34 5.61
CA LYS A 7 15.85 -11.56 6.38
C LYS A 7 17.35 -11.75 6.63
N ALA A 8 18.20 -11.44 5.65
CA ALA A 8 19.66 -11.54 5.78
C ALA A 8 20.21 -10.50 6.79
N HIS A 9 19.70 -9.27 6.75
CA HIS A 9 20.09 -8.18 7.65
C HIS A 9 19.23 -8.11 8.92
N ARG A 10 18.66 -9.25 9.35
CA ARG A 10 17.85 -9.37 10.58
C ARG A 10 18.65 -9.85 11.80
N GLY A 11 19.91 -10.24 11.63
CA GLY A 11 20.80 -10.67 12.72
C GLY A 11 21.94 -9.67 12.98
N LYS A 12 22.32 -9.51 14.26
CA LYS A 12 23.35 -8.58 14.76
C LYS A 12 24.72 -8.68 14.08
N ASN A 13 25.01 -9.81 13.44
CA ASN A 13 26.32 -10.11 12.88
C ASN A 13 26.49 -9.62 11.44
N THR A 14 25.55 -8.82 10.93
CA THR A 14 25.56 -8.35 9.54
C THR A 14 25.93 -6.87 9.48
N PRO A 15 26.89 -6.45 8.63
CA PRO A 15 27.15 -5.04 8.39
C PRO A 15 25.87 -4.32 7.93
N GLY A 16 25.62 -3.11 8.45
CA GLY A 16 24.39 -2.36 8.19
C GLY A 16 23.16 -2.86 8.97
N TYR A 17 23.38 -3.54 10.10
CA TYR A 17 22.31 -4.03 10.98
C TYR A 17 21.85 -2.98 12.02
N PRO A 18 20.55 -2.98 12.38
CA PRO A 18 19.44 -3.60 11.67
C PRO A 18 18.95 -2.72 10.50
N GLY A 19 18.30 -3.35 9.52
CA GLY A 19 17.48 -2.60 8.56
C GLY A 19 16.33 -1.92 9.27
N HIS A 20 16.16 -0.63 9.03
CA HIS A 20 15.15 0.18 9.71
C HIS A 20 13.82 0.17 9.00
N TYR A 21 13.75 -0.12 7.71
CA TYR A 21 12.49 -0.08 7.00
C TYR A 21 11.91 -1.49 6.84
N GLY A 22 10.60 -1.55 6.73
CA GLY A 22 9.86 -2.73 6.31
C GLY A 22 8.66 -2.32 5.50
N CYS A 23 8.09 -3.25 4.75
CA CYS A 23 6.86 -2.99 4.02
C CYS A 23 5.90 -4.17 4.11
N ARG A 24 4.63 -3.85 3.88
CA ARG A 24 3.52 -4.80 3.89
C ARG A 24 2.70 -4.63 2.64
N VAL A 25 2.40 -5.76 2.00
CA VAL A 25 1.46 -5.88 0.88
C VAL A 25 0.40 -6.86 1.32
N ARG A 26 -0.88 -6.46 1.30
CA ARG A 26 -1.99 -7.32 1.71
C ARG A 26 -3.28 -6.95 1.00
N LEU A 27 -4.16 -7.94 0.87
CA LEU A 27 -5.57 -7.73 0.59
C LEU A 27 -6.32 -7.92 1.91
N ARG A 28 -7.05 -6.89 2.35
CA ARG A 28 -7.87 -6.92 3.57
C ARG A 28 -9.22 -6.30 3.26
N ASP A 29 -10.32 -6.99 3.58
CA ASP A 29 -11.67 -6.47 3.39
C ASP A 29 -11.91 -5.95 1.95
N ARG A 30 -11.39 -6.69 0.95
CA ARG A 30 -11.39 -6.34 -0.48
C ARG A 30 -10.65 -5.04 -0.83
N LYS A 31 -9.89 -4.48 0.10
CA LYS A 31 -8.98 -3.35 -0.07
C LYS A 31 -7.55 -3.85 -0.22
N PHE A 32 -6.92 -3.48 -1.32
CA PHE A 32 -5.53 -3.75 -1.55
C PHE A 32 -4.67 -2.66 -0.91
N GLU A 33 -3.75 -3.07 -0.02
CA GLU A 33 -2.91 -2.17 0.77
C GLU A 33 -1.43 -2.48 0.55
N MET A 34 -0.66 -1.43 0.26
CA MET A 34 0.80 -1.48 0.10
C MET A 34 1.41 -0.28 0.80
N TYR A 35 2.15 -0.52 1.88
CA TYR A 35 2.72 0.55 2.68
C TYR A 35 4.05 0.17 3.31
N TRP A 36 4.82 1.19 3.67
CA TRP A 36 6.07 1.07 4.40
C TRP A 36 5.87 1.41 5.88
N PHE A 37 6.78 0.91 6.71
CA PHE A 37 6.88 1.23 8.12
C PHE A 37 8.35 1.34 8.52
N TYR A 38 8.62 2.17 9.53
CA TYR A 38 9.92 2.30 10.16
C TYR A 38 9.96 1.44 11.41
N ASN A 39 11.02 0.67 11.59
CA ASN A 39 11.27 -0.23 12.70
C ASN A 39 12.27 0.43 13.63
N GLU A 40 11.81 0.78 14.82
CA GLU A 40 12.64 1.25 15.91
C GLU A 40 13.05 0.07 16.78
N PHE A 41 14.36 -0.05 17.02
CA PHE A 41 14.93 -1.13 17.81
C PHE A 41 15.28 -0.62 19.20
N THR A 42 14.48 -1.01 20.19
CA THR A 42 14.69 -0.61 21.59
C THR A 42 15.31 -1.77 22.38
N ARG A 43 16.37 -1.50 23.15
CA ARG A 43 17.04 -2.55 23.92
C ARG A 43 16.11 -3.11 24.99
N LYS A 44 16.00 -4.44 25.11
CA LYS A 44 15.27 -5.06 26.21
C LYS A 44 16.06 -4.88 27.52
N LYS A 45 15.40 -4.45 28.59
CA LYS A 45 16.03 -4.40 29.92
C LYS A 45 16.41 -5.82 30.36
N GLY A 46 17.63 -6.01 30.85
CA GLY A 46 18.11 -7.26 31.43
C GLY A 46 18.36 -8.43 30.46
N THR A 47 18.26 -8.23 29.14
CA THR A 47 18.59 -9.28 28.14
C THR A 47 19.40 -8.71 26.99
N GLU A 48 20.05 -9.58 26.22
CA GLU A 48 20.76 -9.17 25.00
C GLU A 48 19.83 -8.87 23.81
N GLY A 49 18.51 -8.97 23.96
CA GLY A 49 17.55 -8.78 22.87
C GLY A 49 17.14 -7.33 22.60
N TYR A 50 16.49 -7.11 21.45
CA TYR A 50 15.80 -5.87 21.12
C TYR A 50 14.28 -6.12 21.00
N ASN A 51 13.49 -5.14 21.41
CA ASN A 51 12.10 -4.98 21.01
C ASN A 51 12.05 -4.20 19.69
N ILE A 52 11.08 -4.53 18.86
CA ILE A 52 10.86 -3.85 17.57
C ILE A 52 9.52 -3.14 17.66
N ILE A 53 9.54 -1.82 17.49
CA ILE A 53 8.35 -0.98 17.40
C ILE A 53 8.22 -0.54 15.94
N SER A 54 7.12 -0.90 15.28
CA SER A 54 6.88 -0.56 13.88
C SER A 54 5.97 0.67 13.77
N HIS A 55 6.50 1.75 13.21
CA HIS A 55 5.85 3.02 12.98
C HIS A 55 5.33 3.12 11.55
N TYR A 56 4.04 3.37 11.37
CA TYR A 56 3.44 3.53 10.05
C TYR A 56 3.96 4.79 9.34
N LEU A 57 4.30 4.68 8.05
CA LEU A 57 4.73 5.80 7.24
C LEU A 57 3.60 6.21 6.29
N SER A 58 3.13 7.46 6.41
CA SER A 58 2.16 8.02 5.47
C SER A 58 2.82 8.37 4.15
N ARG A 59 2.15 8.05 3.03
CA ARG A 59 2.56 8.47 1.68
C ARG A 59 1.86 9.75 1.23
N GLY A 60 0.85 10.21 1.97
CA GLY A 60 -0.11 11.19 1.46
C GLY A 60 -0.84 10.68 0.20
N ASP A 61 -1.15 11.60 -0.70
CA ASP A 61 -1.95 11.33 -1.91
C ASP A 61 -1.13 10.81 -3.10
N GLN A 62 0.19 10.70 -2.94
CA GLN A 62 1.08 10.25 -4.00
C GLN A 62 0.97 8.73 -4.22
N TYR A 63 1.31 8.23 -5.41
CA TYR A 63 1.49 6.79 -5.62
C TYR A 63 2.84 6.28 -5.14
N ARG A 64 3.83 7.17 -5.02
CA ARG A 64 5.19 6.88 -4.60
C ARG A 64 5.51 7.60 -3.30
N TYR A 65 6.21 6.95 -2.38
CA TYR A 65 6.86 7.62 -1.25
C TYR A 65 7.99 8.54 -1.74
N LEU A 66 8.17 9.67 -1.05
CA LEU A 66 9.31 10.54 -1.31
C LEU A 66 10.59 9.84 -0.83
N ARG A 67 11.70 10.06 -1.53
CA ARG A 67 13.01 9.54 -1.09
C ARG A 67 13.37 10.00 0.33
N SER A 68 12.96 11.21 0.69
CA SER A 68 13.13 11.77 2.04
C SER A 68 12.39 11.00 3.13
N THR A 69 11.35 10.23 2.81
CA THR A 69 10.68 9.34 3.78
C THR A 69 11.63 8.23 4.29
N PHE A 70 12.63 7.89 3.49
CA PHE A 70 13.62 6.85 3.78
C PHE A 70 14.98 7.43 4.22
N SER A 71 14.99 8.62 4.80
CA SER A 71 16.23 9.32 5.17
C SER A 71 17.12 8.55 6.16
N LEU A 72 16.52 7.70 7.01
CA LEU A 72 17.21 6.89 8.01
C LEU A 72 17.62 5.50 7.48
N ALA A 73 17.45 5.27 6.17
CA ALA A 73 17.74 3.97 5.56
C ALA A 73 19.25 3.75 5.51
N GLN A 74 19.67 2.53 5.83
CA GLN A 74 21.06 2.11 5.66
C GLN A 74 21.46 2.13 4.19
N ASP A 75 22.75 2.20 3.89
CA ASP A 75 23.22 2.32 2.51
C ASP A 75 22.82 1.13 1.64
N TRP A 76 22.72 -0.07 2.22
CA TRP A 76 22.20 -1.24 1.53
C TRP A 76 20.68 -1.17 1.33
N GLU A 77 19.94 -0.52 2.23
CA GLU A 77 18.47 -0.41 2.15
C GLU A 77 18.06 0.51 1.01
N LYS A 78 18.77 1.63 0.81
CA LYS A 78 18.45 2.65 -0.20
C LYS A 78 18.19 2.07 -1.61
N PRO A 79 19.12 1.31 -2.24
CA PRO A 79 18.88 0.79 -3.58
C PRO A 79 17.75 -0.24 -3.63
N VAL A 80 17.57 -1.04 -2.57
CA VAL A 80 16.50 -2.05 -2.51
C VAL A 80 15.14 -1.40 -2.31
N ILE A 81 15.05 -0.38 -1.46
CA ILE A 81 13.84 0.43 -1.25
C ILE A 81 13.45 1.11 -2.56
N GLU A 82 14.38 1.74 -3.26
CA GLU A 82 14.10 2.45 -4.51
C GLU A 82 13.49 1.50 -5.56
N ALA A 83 14.12 0.34 -5.77
CA ALA A 83 13.64 -0.66 -6.74
C ALA A 83 12.26 -1.23 -6.37
N VAL A 84 12.00 -1.49 -5.08
CA VAL A 84 10.69 -1.97 -4.61
C VAL A 84 9.63 -0.88 -4.75
N GLU A 85 9.98 0.35 -4.43
CA GLU A 85 9.05 1.47 -4.48
C GLU A 85 8.71 1.87 -5.93
N ASP A 86 9.61 1.65 -6.90
CA ASP A 86 9.30 1.73 -8.34
C ASP A 86 8.16 0.78 -8.72
N ALA A 87 8.31 -0.50 -8.35
CA ALA A 87 7.28 -1.50 -8.61
C ALA A 87 5.97 -1.18 -7.87
N PHE A 88 6.06 -0.75 -6.60
CA PHE A 88 4.89 -0.45 -5.79
C PHE A 88 4.12 0.75 -6.33
N ALA A 89 4.79 1.80 -6.80
CA ALA A 89 4.14 2.96 -7.40
C ALA A 89 3.29 2.57 -8.63
N ILE A 90 3.81 1.69 -9.48
CA ILE A 90 3.09 1.17 -10.66
C ILE A 90 1.82 0.41 -10.21
N ILE A 91 1.96 -0.52 -9.25
CA ILE A 91 0.84 -1.33 -8.77
C ILE A 91 -0.23 -0.45 -8.10
N ARG A 92 0.17 0.54 -7.28
CA ARG A 92 -0.77 1.45 -6.63
C ARG A 92 -1.54 2.29 -7.64
N ARG A 93 -0.87 2.78 -8.71
CA ARG A 93 -1.53 3.50 -9.81
C ARG A 93 -2.53 2.60 -10.55
N ALA A 94 -2.13 1.37 -10.87
CA ALA A 94 -3.01 0.39 -11.51
C ALA A 94 -4.25 0.09 -10.66
N ASN A 95 -4.08 -0.12 -9.36
CA ASN A 95 -5.18 -0.34 -8.43
C ASN A 95 -6.13 0.87 -8.35
N SER A 96 -5.59 2.09 -8.33
CA SER A 96 -6.40 3.32 -8.35
C SER A 96 -7.27 3.42 -9.61
N ASN A 97 -6.68 3.15 -10.78
CA ASN A 97 -7.41 3.11 -12.04
C ASN A 97 -8.52 2.04 -12.02
N LEU A 98 -8.21 0.85 -11.51
CA LEU A 98 -9.19 -0.23 -11.39
C LEU A 98 -10.36 0.14 -10.45
N MET A 99 -10.07 0.81 -9.34
CA MET A 99 -11.12 1.31 -8.43
C MET A 99 -11.98 2.39 -9.09
N ARG A 100 -11.37 3.27 -9.90
CA ARG A 100 -12.11 4.26 -10.68
C ARG A 100 -13.03 3.61 -11.72
N VAL A 101 -12.54 2.62 -12.47
CA VAL A 101 -13.34 1.86 -13.43
C VAL A 101 -14.51 1.18 -12.73
N ARG A 102 -14.24 0.49 -11.61
CA ARG A 102 -15.30 -0.16 -10.82
C ARG A 102 -16.37 0.81 -10.35
N GLN A 103 -15.98 2.02 -9.95
CA GLN A 103 -16.92 3.07 -9.56
C GLN A 103 -17.77 3.54 -10.75
N LEU A 104 -17.16 3.74 -11.93
CA LEU A 104 -17.88 4.11 -13.15
C LEU A 104 -18.89 3.04 -13.57
N CYS A 105 -18.51 1.76 -13.52
CA CYS A 105 -19.42 0.66 -13.84
C CYS A 105 -20.65 0.66 -12.91
N ARG A 106 -20.44 0.84 -11.59
CA ARG A 106 -21.54 0.92 -10.62
C ARG A 106 -22.45 2.12 -10.87
N TRP A 107 -21.86 3.26 -11.22
CA TRP A 107 -22.63 4.46 -11.53
C TRP A 107 -23.48 4.28 -12.80
N ASN A 108 -22.91 3.72 -13.87
CA ASN A 108 -23.64 3.41 -15.08
C ASN A 108 -24.77 2.42 -14.84
N ASP A 109 -24.51 1.35 -14.07
CA ASP A 109 -25.52 0.36 -13.68
C ASP A 109 -26.69 1.03 -12.97
N THR A 110 -26.41 1.89 -11.99
CA THR A 110 -27.44 2.65 -11.26
C THR A 110 -28.25 3.56 -12.18
N ASN A 111 -27.60 4.21 -13.16
CA ASN A 111 -28.28 5.09 -14.11
C ASN A 111 -29.16 4.30 -15.09
N LEU A 112 -28.70 3.14 -15.57
CA LEU A 112 -29.49 2.26 -16.43
C LEU A 112 -30.74 1.75 -15.70
N PHE A 113 -30.62 1.35 -14.43
CA PHE A 113 -31.78 0.96 -13.61
C PHE A 113 -32.80 2.08 -13.47
N LYS A 114 -32.36 3.33 -13.25
CA LYS A 114 -33.26 4.49 -13.18
C LYS A 114 -33.96 4.76 -14.51
N MET A 115 -33.21 4.78 -15.61
CA MET A 115 -33.78 5.01 -16.94
C MET A 115 -34.82 3.94 -17.31
N ALA A 116 -34.58 2.67 -16.96
CA ALA A 116 -35.56 1.62 -17.17
C ALA A 116 -36.86 1.86 -16.38
N GLY A 117 -36.75 2.25 -15.10
CA GLY A 117 -37.90 2.64 -14.28
C GLY A 117 -38.66 3.82 -14.87
N ASP A 118 -37.96 4.89 -15.25
CA ASP A 118 -38.58 6.09 -15.85
C ASP A 118 -39.31 5.75 -17.16
N ILE A 119 -38.79 4.81 -17.96
CA ILE A 119 -39.45 4.34 -19.19
C ILE A 119 -40.70 3.53 -18.88
N ASP A 120 -40.67 2.68 -17.86
CA ASP A 120 -41.83 1.89 -17.46
C ASP A 120 -42.92 2.79 -16.88
N ASP A 121 -42.56 3.77 -16.04
CA ASP A 121 -43.49 4.78 -15.52
C ASP A 121 -44.11 5.62 -16.66
N PHE A 122 -43.30 6.06 -17.64
CA PHE A 122 -43.82 6.79 -18.80
C PHE A 122 -44.83 5.99 -19.63
N LYS A 123 -44.62 4.67 -19.78
CA LYS A 123 -45.56 3.77 -20.46
C LYS A 123 -46.84 3.54 -19.66
N MET A 124 -46.75 3.50 -18.33
CA MET A 124 -47.91 3.38 -17.44
C MET A 124 -48.78 4.64 -17.48
N ASP A 125 -48.15 5.83 -17.55
CA ASP A 125 -48.84 7.12 -17.63
C ASP A 125 -49.38 7.44 -19.04
N ASN A 126 -48.88 6.77 -20.08
CA ASN A 126 -49.35 6.88 -21.47
C ASN A 126 -49.68 5.50 -22.06
N PRO A 127 -50.76 4.85 -21.61
CA PRO A 127 -51.20 3.60 -22.21
C PRO A 127 -51.71 3.86 -23.63
N LEU A 128 -51.23 3.06 -24.60
CA LEU A 128 -51.75 3.04 -25.97
C LEU A 128 -53.22 2.64 -26.02
#